data_AF-A0A6L5EVC2-F1
#
_entry.id   AF-A0A6L5EVC2-F1
#
_cell.length_a   1.000
_cell.length_b   1.000
_cell.length_c   1.000
_cell.angle_alpha   90.00
_cell.angle_beta   90.00
_cell.angle_gamma   90.00
#
_symmetry.space_group_name_H-M   'P 1'
#
loop_
_entity.id
_entity.type
_entity.pdbx_description
1 polymer ?
#
loop_
_entity_poly.entity_id
_entity_poly.type
_entity_poly.pdbx_seq_one_letter_code
_entity_poly.pdbx_strand_id
1 'polypeptide(L)'
;MSVPVSPQPQSAVNPAGQPPTPTPAEDVRDDEQEFAMSIESAPAPLRHRPALTAKPSRRLRAVGAQQALTAHHYREAYGWTVDDTGSLQMGGGMIGVLVQAIFAGATAEFLQRQESCGPVLDLGMGVDGWLFLADPNGLVLSQQEMPPGATVLGCPYKIPLPTPENRVVRWISPPRSRARWLPTLATVLAAVVASSPS
;
A
#
# COMPACT_ATOMS: atom_id res chain seq x y z
N MET A 1 -24.13 -46.38 -29.07
CA MET A 1 -24.69 -45.73 -27.86
C MET A 1 -24.58 -44.24 -28.07
N SER A 2 -25.68 -43.58 -28.43
CA SER A 2 -25.72 -42.17 -28.81
C SER A 2 -26.02 -41.31 -27.58
N VAL A 3 -25.18 -40.31 -27.32
CA VAL A 3 -25.33 -39.37 -26.20
C VAL A 3 -26.20 -38.20 -26.65
N PRO A 4 -27.27 -37.82 -25.91
CA PRO A 4 -28.09 -36.67 -26.27
C PRO A 4 -27.37 -35.35 -25.94
N VAL A 5 -27.37 -34.43 -26.91
CA VAL A 5 -26.94 -33.04 -26.77
C VAL A 5 -28.03 -32.25 -26.05
N SER A 6 -27.69 -31.64 -24.92
CA SER A 6 -28.58 -30.72 -24.20
C SER A 6 -28.57 -29.35 -24.89
N PRO A 7 -29.75 -28.70 -25.06
CA PRO A 7 -29.83 -27.37 -25.66
C PRO A 7 -29.32 -26.29 -24.70
N GLN A 8 -28.57 -25.34 -25.29
CA GLN A 8 -27.95 -24.19 -24.65
C GLN A 8 -29.00 -23.10 -24.35
N PRO A 9 -29.02 -22.47 -23.16
CA PRO A 9 -29.97 -21.41 -22.84
C PRO A 9 -29.64 -20.12 -23.58
N GLN A 10 -30.65 -19.54 -24.23
CA GLN A 10 -30.58 -18.25 -24.90
C GLN A 10 -30.65 -17.12 -23.86
N SER A 11 -29.62 -16.30 -23.79
CA SER A 11 -29.59 -15.09 -22.95
C SER A 11 -30.53 -14.03 -23.51
N ALA A 12 -31.45 -13.56 -22.66
CA ALA A 12 -32.36 -12.46 -22.95
C ALA A 12 -31.60 -11.14 -23.12
N VAL A 13 -31.88 -10.44 -24.22
CA VAL A 13 -31.50 -9.05 -24.48
C VAL A 13 -32.31 -8.14 -23.57
N ASN A 14 -31.64 -7.37 -22.71
CA ASN A 14 -32.26 -6.28 -21.95
C ASN A 14 -32.33 -5.02 -22.84
N PRO A 15 -33.51 -4.44 -23.09
CA PRO A 15 -33.63 -3.19 -23.82
C PRO A 15 -33.21 -1.99 -22.97
N ALA A 16 -32.56 -1.04 -23.67
CA ALA A 16 -32.02 0.24 -23.22
C ALA A 16 -32.75 0.90 -22.03
N GLY A 17 -31.99 1.10 -20.96
CA GLY A 17 -32.36 1.94 -19.82
C GLY A 17 -32.31 3.42 -20.20
N GLN A 18 -33.42 4.08 -19.92
CA GLN A 18 -33.72 5.50 -19.99
C GLN A 18 -32.66 6.34 -19.24
N PRO A 19 -32.20 7.49 -19.76
CA PRO A 19 -31.25 8.35 -19.05
C PRO A 19 -31.92 8.98 -17.81
N PRO A 20 -31.20 9.11 -16.67
CA PRO A 20 -31.72 9.74 -15.47
C PRO A 20 -31.94 11.23 -15.68
N THR A 21 -33.11 11.72 -15.25
CA THR A 21 -33.48 13.14 -15.18
C THR A 21 -32.55 13.90 -14.23
N PRO A 22 -32.02 15.07 -14.61
CA PRO A 22 -31.22 15.89 -13.70
C PRO A 22 -32.09 16.54 -12.61
N THR A 23 -31.74 16.30 -11.35
CA THR A 23 -32.31 16.97 -10.17
C THR A 23 -31.84 18.44 -10.15
N PRO A 24 -32.73 19.41 -9.90
CA PRO A 24 -32.35 20.82 -9.79
C PRO A 24 -31.49 21.05 -8.55
N ALA A 25 -30.42 21.83 -8.73
CA ALA A 25 -29.50 22.27 -7.69
C ALA A 25 -30.22 23.14 -6.65
N GLU A 26 -30.16 22.73 -5.39
CA GLU A 26 -30.55 23.58 -4.27
C GLU A 26 -29.41 24.56 -3.95
N ASP A 27 -29.77 25.83 -4.13
CA ASP A 27 -29.13 27.06 -3.71
C ASP A 27 -28.94 27.03 -2.17
N VAL A 28 -27.70 26.84 -1.72
CA VAL A 28 -27.32 26.97 -0.29
C VAL A 28 -26.32 28.11 -0.16
N ARG A 29 -26.94 29.25 0.16
CA ARG A 29 -26.46 30.48 0.80
C ARG A 29 -25.09 30.42 1.47
N ASP A 30 -24.23 31.34 1.01
CA ASP A 30 -23.16 31.97 1.78
C ASP A 30 -23.71 32.59 3.07
N ASP A 31 -23.17 32.15 4.21
CA ASP A 31 -23.22 32.90 5.47
C ASP A 31 -21.78 33.14 5.93
N GLU A 32 -21.32 34.36 5.65
CA GLU A 32 -20.11 34.94 6.19
C GLU A 32 -20.26 35.09 7.71
N GLN A 33 -19.52 34.30 8.48
CA GLN A 33 -19.24 34.62 9.89
C GLN A 33 -17.76 34.92 10.10
N GLU A 34 -17.47 36.19 9.83
CA GLU A 34 -16.37 36.97 10.35
C GLU A 34 -16.41 36.97 11.90
N PHE A 35 -15.66 36.06 12.53
CA PHE A 35 -15.31 36.19 13.95
C PHE A 35 -13.84 36.57 14.08
N ALA A 36 -13.61 37.88 14.01
CA ALA A 36 -12.44 38.51 14.59
C ALA A 36 -12.52 38.37 16.13
N MET A 37 -11.64 37.56 16.72
CA MET A 37 -11.24 37.76 18.11
C MET A 37 -9.73 37.65 18.23
N SER A 38 -9.11 38.83 18.24
CA SER A 38 -7.81 39.12 18.82
C SER A 38 -7.74 38.56 20.23
N ILE A 39 -6.76 37.67 20.47
CA ILE A 39 -6.25 37.43 21.81
C ILE A 39 -4.74 37.53 21.75
N GLU A 40 -4.28 38.76 21.95
CA GLU A 40 -2.92 39.06 22.36
C GLU A 40 -2.68 38.36 23.71
N SER A 41 -1.77 37.39 23.73
CA SER A 41 -1.27 36.80 24.97
C SER A 41 0.22 36.59 24.88
N ALA A 42 0.88 37.15 25.88
CA ALA A 42 2.30 37.41 26.01
C ALA A 42 3.20 36.16 25.90
N PRO A 43 4.50 36.34 25.57
CA PRO A 43 5.47 35.26 25.48
C PRO A 43 5.86 34.73 26.87
N ALA A 44 5.51 33.47 27.13
CA ALA A 44 6.00 32.72 28.28
C ALA A 44 7.48 32.31 28.09
N PRO A 45 8.26 32.23 29.18
CA PRO A 45 9.70 32.02 29.13
C PRO A 45 10.07 30.63 28.60
N LEU A 46 11.11 30.62 27.75
CA LEU A 46 11.81 29.47 27.19
C LEU A 46 12.19 28.48 28.30
N ARG A 47 11.32 27.50 28.56
CA ARG A 47 11.69 26.29 29.29
C ARG A 47 12.54 25.44 28.38
N HIS A 48 13.80 25.32 28.75
CA HIS A 48 14.78 24.40 28.19
C HIS A 48 14.15 23.02 27.98
N ARG A 49 13.81 22.71 26.72
CA ARG A 49 13.57 21.34 26.26
C ARG A 49 14.87 20.59 26.48
N PRO A 50 14.92 19.55 27.33
CA PRO A 50 16.02 18.61 27.23
C PRO A 50 15.98 18.04 25.82
N ALA A 51 17.08 18.18 25.09
CA ALA A 51 17.27 17.54 23.81
C ALA A 51 17.07 16.04 24.04
N LEU A 52 15.88 15.54 23.66
CA LEU A 52 15.68 14.13 23.38
C LEU A 52 16.64 13.85 22.23
N THR A 53 17.82 13.40 22.63
CA THR A 53 18.79 12.70 21.82
C THR A 53 18.06 11.48 21.31
N ALA A 54 17.30 11.67 20.22
CA ALA A 54 16.76 10.60 19.41
C ALA A 54 17.98 9.77 19.03
N LYS A 55 18.17 8.66 19.73
CA LYS A 55 19.19 7.67 19.42
C LYS A 55 19.05 7.41 17.93
N PRO A 56 20.13 7.55 17.13
CA PRO A 56 20.06 7.30 15.70
C PRO A 56 19.45 5.92 15.54
N SER A 57 18.23 5.89 14.98
CA SER A 57 17.50 4.67 14.67
C SER A 57 18.52 3.73 14.04
N ARG A 58 18.76 2.64 14.76
CA ARG A 58 19.76 1.63 14.48
C ARG A 58 19.65 1.32 12.99
N ARG A 59 20.55 1.88 12.17
CA ARG A 59 20.53 1.68 10.73
C ARG A 59 20.59 0.17 10.55
N LEU A 60 19.47 -0.43 10.18
CA LEU A 60 19.42 -1.81 9.73
C LEU A 60 20.48 -1.85 8.62
N ARG A 61 21.61 -2.51 8.92
CA ARG A 61 22.69 -2.67 7.96
C ARG A 61 22.05 -3.29 6.73
N ALA A 62 22.04 -2.55 5.62
CA ALA A 62 21.71 -3.10 4.32
C ALA A 62 22.73 -4.22 4.07
N VAL A 63 22.30 -5.47 4.24
CA VAL A 63 23.13 -6.65 4.08
C VAL A 63 23.30 -6.90 2.60
N GLY A 64 24.55 -6.82 2.14
CA GLY A 64 25.01 -7.33 0.85
C GLY A 64 24.74 -6.41 -0.34
N ALA A 65 25.67 -6.39 -1.29
CA ALA A 65 25.44 -5.83 -2.60
C ALA A 65 24.22 -6.55 -3.22
N GLN A 66 23.06 -5.89 -3.18
CA GLN A 66 21.88 -6.37 -3.91
C GLN A 66 22.25 -6.37 -5.38
N GLN A 67 22.37 -7.56 -5.97
CA GLN A 67 22.46 -7.69 -7.42
C GLN A 67 21.25 -6.97 -8.02
N ALA A 68 21.51 -6.07 -8.97
CA ALA A 68 20.46 -5.38 -9.68
C ALA A 68 19.64 -6.41 -10.45
N LEU A 69 18.40 -6.63 -10.03
CA LEU A 69 17.48 -7.57 -10.67
C LEU A 69 16.85 -6.89 -11.89
N THR A 70 16.75 -7.59 -13.01
CA THR A 70 16.06 -7.09 -14.21
C THR A 70 14.57 -7.45 -14.17
N ALA A 71 13.75 -6.78 -14.98
CA ALA A 71 12.33 -7.14 -15.15
C ALA A 71 12.15 -8.62 -15.53
N HIS A 72 13.01 -9.14 -16.43
CA HIS A 72 13.04 -10.54 -16.81
C HIS A 72 13.28 -11.46 -15.61
N HIS A 73 14.24 -11.12 -14.74
CA HIS A 73 14.52 -11.91 -13.55
C HIS A 73 13.33 -11.96 -12.60
N TYR A 74 12.59 -10.86 -12.41
CA TYR A 74 11.41 -10.89 -11.56
C TYR A 74 10.31 -11.83 -12.09
N ARG A 75 10.09 -11.83 -13.41
CA ARG A 75 9.14 -12.73 -14.07
C ARG A 75 9.54 -14.19 -13.89
N GLU A 76 10.79 -14.55 -14.21
CA GLU A 76 11.24 -15.94 -14.15
C GLU A 76 11.38 -16.47 -12.72
N ALA A 77 12.01 -15.70 -11.84
CA ALA A 77 12.33 -16.18 -10.50
C ALA A 77 11.10 -16.20 -9.58
N TYR A 78 10.19 -15.24 -9.72
CA TYR A 78 9.05 -15.07 -8.80
C TYR A 78 7.68 -15.25 -9.45
N GLY A 79 7.60 -15.35 -10.78
CA GLY A 79 6.32 -15.48 -11.48
C GLY A 79 5.49 -14.20 -11.47
N TRP A 80 6.12 -13.05 -11.22
CA TRP A 80 5.42 -11.77 -11.11
C TRP A 80 5.12 -11.15 -12.47
N THR A 81 3.97 -10.50 -12.60
CA THR A 81 3.59 -9.74 -13.79
C THR A 81 4.27 -8.38 -13.77
N VAL A 82 5.48 -8.30 -14.35
CA VAL A 82 6.26 -7.07 -14.46
C VAL A 82 6.25 -6.60 -15.91
N ASP A 83 6.05 -5.32 -16.19
CA ASP A 83 6.16 -4.77 -17.55
C ASP A 83 7.61 -4.45 -17.94
N ASP A 84 7.84 -4.05 -19.19
CA ASP A 84 9.20 -3.81 -19.71
C ASP A 84 9.87 -2.56 -19.12
N THR A 85 9.10 -1.71 -18.41
CA THR A 85 9.65 -0.58 -17.63
C THR A 85 10.17 -1.01 -16.27
N GLY A 86 10.01 -2.29 -15.90
CA GLY A 86 10.34 -2.79 -14.57
C GLY A 86 9.27 -2.50 -13.52
N SER A 87 8.03 -2.23 -13.94
CA SER A 87 6.91 -1.99 -13.03
C SER A 87 6.10 -3.26 -12.81
N LEU A 88 5.89 -3.63 -11.55
CA LEU A 88 4.98 -4.69 -11.12
C LEU A 88 3.53 -4.24 -11.29
N GLN A 89 2.73 -5.05 -11.98
CA GLN A 89 1.29 -4.84 -12.11
C GLN A 89 0.58 -5.44 -10.89
N MET A 90 -0.16 -4.61 -10.14
CA MET A 90 -0.98 -5.08 -9.04
C MET A 90 -2.23 -5.80 -9.54
N GLY A 91 -2.67 -6.83 -8.82
CA GLY A 91 -3.68 -7.79 -9.25
C GLY A 91 -3.15 -9.22 -9.25
N GLY A 92 -3.93 -10.17 -9.79
CA GLY A 92 -3.49 -11.56 -9.93
C GLY A 92 -3.12 -12.28 -8.62
N GLY A 93 -3.76 -11.91 -7.51
CA GLY A 93 -3.44 -12.44 -6.17
C GLY A 93 -2.37 -11.66 -5.41
N MET A 94 -2.00 -10.46 -5.86
CA MET A 94 -1.08 -9.57 -5.17
C MET A 94 -1.64 -8.16 -5.03
N ILE A 95 -1.40 -7.57 -3.86
CA ILE A 95 -1.69 -6.17 -3.55
C ILE A 95 -0.49 -5.54 -2.83
N GLY A 96 -0.46 -4.21 -2.81
CA GLY A 96 0.46 -3.44 -1.99
C GLY A 96 -0.23 -2.85 -0.77
N VAL A 97 0.45 -2.79 0.37
CA VAL A 97 0.03 -2.02 1.54
C VAL A 97 1.07 -0.95 1.78
N LEU A 98 0.74 0.30 1.48
CA LEU A 98 1.61 1.44 1.76
C LEU A 98 1.41 1.84 3.21
N VAL A 99 2.49 1.77 3.99
CA VAL A 99 2.50 2.13 5.41
C VAL A 99 3.37 3.37 5.59
N GLN A 100 2.82 4.40 6.23
CA GLN A 100 3.52 5.66 6.50
C GLN A 100 4.84 5.41 7.25
N ALA A 101 5.86 6.23 6.96
CA ALA A 101 7.22 6.01 7.45
C ALA A 101 7.31 5.91 8.98
N ILE A 102 6.46 6.63 9.71
CA ILE A 102 6.38 6.60 11.17
C ILE A 102 6.01 5.21 11.74
N PHE A 103 5.29 4.37 10.99
CA PHE A 103 4.86 3.03 11.40
C PHE A 103 5.57 1.90 10.64
N ALA A 104 6.16 2.20 9.49
CA ALA A 104 6.71 1.20 8.57
C ALA A 104 7.82 0.34 9.21
N GLY A 105 8.74 0.95 9.94
CA GLY A 105 9.83 0.24 10.63
C GLY A 105 9.32 -0.77 11.67
N ALA A 106 8.46 -0.32 12.57
CA ALA A 106 7.86 -1.16 13.60
C ALA A 106 6.98 -2.27 13.00
N THR A 107 6.26 -1.97 11.92
CA THR A 107 5.45 -2.96 11.18
C THR A 107 6.33 -4.07 10.60
N ALA A 108 7.45 -3.71 9.96
CA ALA A 108 8.40 -4.68 9.42
C ALA A 108 9.05 -5.53 10.52
N GLU A 109 9.45 -4.93 11.64
CA GLU A 109 10.00 -5.64 12.79
C GLU A 109 8.97 -6.60 13.42
N PHE A 110 7.70 -6.20 13.49
CA PHE A 110 6.62 -7.06 13.97
C PHE A 110 6.45 -8.29 13.06
N LEU A 111 6.32 -8.08 11.74
CA LEU A 111 6.19 -9.17 10.77
C LEU A 111 7.42 -10.09 10.78
N GLN A 112 8.62 -9.53 10.96
CA GLN A 112 9.86 -10.31 11.00
C GLN A 112 9.91 -11.24 12.22
N ARG A 113 9.45 -10.78 13.39
CA ARG A 113 9.33 -11.62 14.60
C ARG A 113 8.36 -12.80 14.42
N GLN A 114 7.39 -12.67 13.53
CA GLN A 114 6.44 -13.73 13.18
C GLN A 114 6.88 -14.56 11.96
N GLU A 115 8.13 -14.38 11.50
CA GLU A 115 8.67 -15.01 10.28
C GLU A 115 7.81 -14.81 9.03
N SER A 116 6.94 -13.79 9.06
CA SER A 116 5.94 -13.49 8.04
C SER A 116 6.29 -12.20 7.28
N CYS A 117 7.51 -11.69 7.45
CA CYS A 117 7.97 -10.53 6.69
C CYS A 117 8.24 -10.93 5.24
N GLY A 118 7.34 -10.49 4.36
CA GLY A 118 7.44 -10.66 2.92
C GLY A 118 8.35 -9.64 2.25
N PRO A 119 8.18 -9.45 0.93
CA PRO A 119 8.85 -8.39 0.19
C PRO A 119 8.35 -7.01 0.63
N VAL A 120 9.29 -6.11 0.92
CA VAL A 120 9.01 -4.73 1.35
C VAL A 120 9.89 -3.76 0.56
N LEU A 121 9.26 -2.75 -0.03
CA LEU A 121 9.90 -1.73 -0.85
C LEU A 121 9.90 -0.39 -0.15
N ASP A 122 11.01 0.34 -0.30
CA ASP A 122 11.02 1.80 -0.20
C ASP A 122 10.97 2.34 -1.63
N LEU A 123 9.86 3.01 -1.97
CA LEU A 123 9.62 3.52 -3.32
C LEU A 123 10.45 4.79 -3.61
N GLY A 124 10.96 5.46 -2.59
CA GLY A 124 11.54 6.78 -2.72
C GLY A 124 10.57 7.79 -3.35
N MET A 125 11.10 8.74 -4.11
CA MET A 125 10.32 9.68 -4.94
C MET A 125 9.28 10.51 -4.18
N GLY A 126 9.57 10.88 -2.93
CA GLY A 126 8.66 11.69 -2.11
C GLY A 126 7.48 10.90 -1.52
N VAL A 127 7.44 9.58 -1.69
CA VAL A 127 6.50 8.72 -0.97
C VAL A 127 7.02 8.52 0.46
N ASP A 128 6.27 9.01 1.45
CA ASP A 128 6.64 8.91 2.87
C ASP A 128 6.16 7.59 3.48
N GLY A 129 6.82 6.49 3.12
CA GLY A 129 6.46 5.17 3.64
C GLY A 129 7.13 3.99 2.95
N TRP A 130 6.81 2.80 3.43
CA TRP A 130 7.21 1.54 2.80
C TRP A 130 6.01 0.79 2.26
N LEU A 131 6.20 0.13 1.13
CA LEU A 131 5.19 -0.70 0.50
C LEU A 131 5.45 -2.17 0.80
N PHE A 132 4.50 -2.80 1.48
CA PHE A 132 4.51 -4.23 1.78
C PHE A 132 3.72 -4.97 0.70
N LEU A 133 4.32 -5.98 0.06
CA LEU A 133 3.59 -6.84 -0.86
C LEU A 133 2.87 -7.94 -0.08
N ALA A 134 1.58 -8.11 -0.37
CA ALA A 134 0.71 -9.05 0.33
C ALA A 134 -0.23 -9.80 -0.61
N ASP A 135 -0.68 -10.96 -0.16
CA ASP A 135 -1.80 -11.70 -0.77
C ASP A 135 -3.12 -11.19 -0.18
N PRO A 136 -4.10 -10.75 -0.99
CA PRO A 136 -5.39 -10.30 -0.49
C PRO A 136 -6.16 -11.39 0.28
N ASN A 137 -5.95 -12.68 -0.03
CA ASN A 137 -6.64 -13.84 0.55
C ASN A 137 -8.17 -13.66 0.65
N GLY A 138 -8.77 -13.03 -0.37
CA GLY A 138 -10.21 -12.75 -0.43
C GLY A 138 -10.71 -11.64 0.52
N LEU A 139 -9.82 -11.00 1.29
CA LEU A 139 -10.18 -9.90 2.18
C LEU A 139 -10.48 -8.64 1.35
N VAL A 140 -11.71 -8.13 1.49
CA VAL A 140 -12.16 -6.88 0.89
C VAL A 140 -12.44 -5.92 2.02
N LEU A 141 -11.74 -4.79 2.03
CA LEU A 141 -11.88 -3.75 3.06
C LEU A 141 -12.29 -2.43 2.41
N SER A 142 -13.13 -1.70 3.10
CA SER A 142 -13.40 -0.30 2.83
C SER A 142 -12.28 0.59 3.39
N GLN A 143 -12.17 1.81 2.87
CA GLN A 143 -11.20 2.78 3.38
C GLN A 143 -11.42 3.14 4.86
N GLN A 144 -12.64 2.97 5.39
CA GLN A 144 -12.98 3.23 6.79
C GLN A 144 -12.45 2.14 7.74
N GLU A 145 -12.20 0.93 7.23
CA GLU A 145 -11.65 -0.19 8.00
C GLU A 145 -10.11 -0.19 7.99
N MET A 146 -9.49 0.74 7.27
CA MET A 146 -8.04 0.84 7.18
C MET A 146 -7.45 1.40 8.47
N PRO A 147 -6.42 0.74 9.05
CA PRO A 147 -5.68 1.31 10.16
C PRO A 147 -5.05 2.67 9.80
N PRO A 148 -4.93 3.59 10.77
CA PRO A 148 -4.28 4.88 10.54
C PRO A 148 -2.89 4.72 9.93
N GLY A 149 -2.63 5.46 8.85
CA GLY A 149 -1.34 5.44 8.15
C GLY A 149 -1.11 4.22 7.25
N ALA A 150 -2.13 3.40 6.99
CA ALA A 150 -2.08 2.37 5.95
C ALA A 150 -3.03 2.68 4.78
N THR A 151 -2.55 2.41 3.56
CA THR A 151 -3.33 2.50 2.33
C THR A 151 -3.13 1.24 1.51
N VAL A 152 -4.21 0.60 1.08
CA VAL A 152 -4.13 -0.58 0.19
C VAL A 152 -4.10 -0.13 -1.27
N LEU A 153 -3.13 -0.63 -2.02
CA LEU A 153 -2.94 -0.41 -3.45
C LEU A 153 -3.25 -1.72 -4.20
N GLY A 154 -4.41 -1.76 -4.86
CA GLY A 154 -4.86 -2.89 -5.67
C GLY A 154 -4.67 -2.68 -7.18
N CYS A 155 -5.38 -3.46 -7.99
CA CYS A 155 -5.52 -3.15 -9.43
C CYS A 155 -6.23 -1.79 -9.60
N PRO A 156 -5.85 -0.94 -10.58
CA PRO A 156 -4.87 -1.16 -11.65
C PRO A 156 -3.47 -0.56 -11.37
N TYR A 157 -3.09 -0.41 -10.10
CA TYR A 157 -1.83 0.25 -9.76
C TYR A 157 -0.60 -0.49 -10.33
N LYS A 158 0.39 0.29 -10.73
CA LYS A 158 1.71 -0.20 -11.14
C LYS A 158 2.76 0.29 -10.14
N ILE A 159 3.56 -0.63 -9.62
CA ILE A 159 4.59 -0.34 -8.63
C ILE A 159 5.96 -0.53 -9.27
N PRO A 160 6.82 0.51 -9.31
CA PRO A 160 8.17 0.35 -9.82
C PRO A 160 8.95 -0.63 -8.93
N LEU A 161 9.64 -1.59 -9.55
CA LEU A 161 10.54 -2.49 -8.83
C LEU A 161 11.98 -1.98 -8.90
N PRO A 162 12.84 -2.36 -7.93
CA PRO A 162 14.27 -2.08 -8.00
C PRO A 162 14.89 -2.76 -9.23
N THR A 163 15.26 -1.96 -10.23
CA THR A 163 15.98 -2.38 -11.45
C THR A 163 17.16 -1.42 -11.70
N PRO A 164 18.10 -1.76 -12.62
CA PRO A 164 19.14 -0.82 -13.03
C PRO A 164 18.63 0.55 -13.48
N GLU A 165 17.42 0.59 -14.04
CA GLU A 165 16.69 1.77 -14.50
C GLU A 165 16.00 2.51 -13.35
N ASN A 166 15.48 1.77 -12.34
CA ASN A 166 14.72 2.30 -11.21
C ASN A 166 15.54 2.30 -9.90
N ARG A 167 16.64 3.06 -9.86
CA ARG A 167 17.58 3.07 -8.71
C ARG A 167 17.06 3.76 -7.45
N VAL A 168 16.00 4.55 -7.59
CA VAL A 168 15.35 5.25 -6.46
C VAL A 168 14.57 4.29 -5.58
N VAL A 169 14.06 3.20 -6.17
CA VAL A 169 13.35 2.14 -5.46
C VAL A 169 14.35 1.15 -4.91
N ARG A 170 14.22 0.77 -3.64
CA ARG A 170 15.08 -0.25 -3.02
C ARG A 170 14.29 -1.23 -2.19
N TRP A 171 14.79 -2.46 -2.09
CA TRP A 171 14.24 -3.46 -1.19
C TRP A 171 14.68 -3.16 0.24
N ILE A 172 13.71 -2.98 1.13
CA ILE A 172 13.91 -3.05 2.58
C ILE A 172 13.99 -4.50 3.03
N SER A 173 13.07 -5.33 2.51
CA SER A 173 13.09 -6.79 2.64
C SER A 173 12.94 -7.38 1.23
N PRO A 174 13.98 -8.01 0.67
CA PRO A 174 13.90 -8.56 -0.68
C PRO A 174 13.01 -9.82 -0.74
N PRO A 175 12.42 -10.15 -1.90
CA PRO A 175 11.72 -11.41 -2.06
C PRO A 175 12.67 -12.59 -1.86
N ARG A 176 12.18 -13.64 -1.19
CA ARG A 176 12.95 -14.86 -0.91
C ARG A 176 12.60 -15.95 -1.91
N SER A 177 13.58 -16.43 -2.68
CA SER A 177 13.37 -17.49 -3.68
C SER A 177 12.81 -18.80 -3.11
N ARG A 178 13.13 -19.12 -1.84
CA ARG A 178 12.65 -20.32 -1.13
C ARG A 178 11.31 -20.14 -0.43
N ALA A 179 10.89 -18.90 -0.15
CA ALA A 179 9.64 -18.58 0.51
C ALA A 179 8.84 -17.67 -0.41
N ARG A 180 8.22 -18.29 -1.42
CA ARG A 180 7.48 -17.60 -2.49
C ARG A 180 6.12 -17.07 -2.03
N TRP A 181 5.65 -17.49 -0.86
CA TRP A 181 4.38 -17.04 -0.32
C TRP A 181 4.50 -15.61 0.20
N LEU A 182 3.52 -14.78 -0.14
CA LEU A 182 3.38 -13.44 0.42
C LEU A 182 2.67 -13.53 1.78
N PRO A 183 2.93 -12.61 2.72
CA PRO A 183 2.05 -12.46 3.87
C PRO A 183 0.64 -12.12 3.41
N THR A 184 -0.36 -12.57 4.16
CA THR A 184 -1.75 -12.17 3.87
C THR A 184 -1.98 -10.70 4.22
N LEU A 185 -2.94 -10.05 3.56
CA LEU A 185 -3.35 -8.68 3.86
C LEU A 185 -3.68 -8.52 5.35
N ALA A 186 -4.47 -9.46 5.91
CA ALA A 186 -4.84 -9.45 7.32
C ALA A 186 -3.61 -9.43 8.23
N THR A 187 -2.57 -10.21 7.91
CA THR A 187 -1.32 -10.26 8.68
C THR A 187 -0.60 -8.91 8.65
N VAL A 188 -0.52 -8.27 7.48
CA VAL A 188 0.12 -6.95 7.36
C VAL A 188 -0.67 -5.89 8.12
N LEU A 189 -1.99 -5.86 8.00
CA LEU A 189 -2.82 -4.87 8.71
C LEU A 189 -2.80 -5.05 10.22
N ALA A 190 -2.84 -6.29 10.71
CA ALA A 190 -2.65 -6.56 12.13
C ALA A 190 -1.30 -6.05 12.64
N ALA A 191 -0.24 -6.18 11.84
CA ALA A 191 1.08 -5.64 12.18
C ALA A 191 1.10 -4.10 12.21
N VAL A 192 0.37 -3.45 11.30
CA VAL A 192 0.22 -1.98 11.31
C VAL A 192 -0.51 -1.54 12.58
N VAL A 193 -1.66 -2.15 12.91
CA VAL A 193 -2.42 -1.83 14.13
C VAL A 193 -1.55 -1.99 15.38
N ALA A 194 -0.75 -3.06 15.45
CA ALA A 194 0.16 -3.29 16.57
C ALA A 194 1.33 -2.28 16.64
N SER A 195 1.59 -1.55 15.57
CA SER A 195 2.67 -0.57 15.44
C SER A 195 2.19 0.87 15.57
N SER A 196 0.89 1.11 15.44
CA SER A 196 0.27 2.42 15.64
C SER A 196 0.02 2.69 17.13
N PRO A 197 0.31 3.90 17.64
CA PRO A 197 -0.08 4.28 18.99
C PRO A 197 -1.61 4.29 19.10
N SER A 198 -2.13 3.79 20.23
CA SER A 198 -3.56 3.84 20.57
C SER A 198 -4.00 5.25 20.96
#